data_AF-A0A842PFK6-F1
#
_entry.id   AF-A0A842PFK6-F1
#
_cell.length_a   1.000
_cell.length_b   1.000
_cell.length_c   1.000
_cell.angle_alpha   90.00
_cell.angle_beta   90.00
_cell.angle_gamma   90.00
#
_symmetry.space_group_name_H-M   'P 1'
#
loop_
_entity.id
_entity.type
_entity.pdbx_description
1 polymer ?
#
loop_
_entity_poly.entity_id
_entity_poly.type
_entity_poly.pdbx_seq_one_letter_code
_entity_poly.pdbx_strand_id
1 'polypeptide(L)'
;MNPPNLLLKPFRFFSGTWARRGLLGGKWYYIEMFILGLLLVAVPYFSINHLVAAVGHTFWGPELPLDRLIPVLPWMVIPYASLYILNPLPIISHPRNDRGRMELLLTLQGISTLTIMSCFFFIFFPAEIDMRDQIPSDIMESSGFIASTFKSLHLADKPWNAWPSLHISQSLVLVMALTRWLKRDWSELWWSKPALSVLWIDWTLLAISILTTKQHYLWDLGTGLLMGLFWWWMLEAGFKRLDSMTEDEISAEFTIDV
;
A
#
# COMPACT_ATOMS: atom_id res chain seq x y z
N MET A 1 18.80 16.21 4.15
CA MET A 1 18.00 16.18 5.39
C MET A 1 18.13 14.77 5.97
N ASN A 2 18.25 14.59 7.29
CA ASN A 2 18.20 13.24 7.87
C ASN A 2 16.74 12.81 8.00
N PRO A 3 16.40 11.55 7.69
CA PRO A 3 15.05 11.04 7.83
C PRO A 3 14.61 11.03 9.30
N PRO A 4 13.34 11.34 9.60
CA PRO A 4 12.81 11.19 10.94
C PRO A 4 13.00 9.75 11.44
N ASN A 5 13.25 9.58 12.74
CA ASN A 5 13.52 8.28 13.35
C ASN A 5 12.33 7.29 13.32
N LEU A 6 11.16 7.72 12.85
CA LEU A 6 9.91 6.96 12.88
C LEU A 6 10.00 5.57 12.22
N LEU A 7 10.73 5.46 11.10
CA LEU A 7 10.91 4.19 10.37
C LEU A 7 12.37 3.69 10.40
N LEU A 8 13.20 4.29 11.27
CA LEU A 8 14.61 3.89 11.44
C LEU A 8 14.74 2.63 12.30
N LYS A 9 13.87 2.50 13.30
CA LYS A 9 13.78 1.36 14.22
C LYS A 9 12.35 0.82 14.25
N PRO A 10 12.16 -0.49 14.49
CA PRO A 10 10.83 -1.04 14.68
C PRO A 10 10.22 -0.51 15.99
N PHE A 11 8.91 -0.30 16.02
CA PHE A 11 8.21 0.07 17.24
C PHE A 11 8.25 -1.06 18.27
N ARG A 12 8.41 -0.70 19.54
CA ARG A 12 8.37 -1.66 20.68
C ARG A 12 7.10 -2.51 20.73
N PHE A 13 6.02 -2.03 20.14
CA PHE A 13 4.78 -2.78 19.93
C PHE A 13 5.02 -4.15 19.25
N PHE A 14 5.98 -4.23 18.32
CA PHE A 14 6.29 -5.47 17.60
C PHE A 14 7.24 -6.42 18.34
N SER A 15 7.68 -6.09 19.56
CA SER A 15 8.62 -6.92 20.33
C SER A 15 8.07 -8.34 20.58
N GLY A 16 6.77 -8.46 20.86
CA GLY A 16 6.11 -9.75 21.02
C GLY A 16 6.10 -10.58 19.73
N THR A 17 5.78 -9.95 18.59
CA THR A 17 5.82 -10.58 17.26
C THR A 17 7.24 -11.06 16.96
N TRP A 18 8.24 -10.23 17.24
CA TRP A 18 9.65 -10.55 17.03
C TRP A 18 10.13 -11.71 17.91
N ALA A 19 9.75 -11.74 19.18
CA ALA A 19 10.07 -12.83 20.10
C ALA A 19 9.49 -14.18 19.63
N ARG A 20 8.33 -14.16 18.96
CA ARG A 20 7.66 -15.34 18.42
C ARG A 20 8.07 -15.71 17.00
N ARG A 21 8.98 -14.96 16.36
CA ARG A 21 9.31 -15.13 14.93
C ARG A 21 9.82 -16.53 14.56
N GLY A 22 10.39 -17.28 15.51
CA GLY A 22 10.88 -18.65 15.30
C GLY A 22 9.81 -19.75 15.45
N LEU A 23 8.62 -19.43 15.95
CA LEU A 23 7.58 -20.43 16.21
C LEU A 23 7.14 -21.15 14.93
N LEU A 24 6.86 -22.46 15.07
CA LEU A 24 6.46 -23.34 13.97
C LEU A 24 7.46 -23.29 12.78
N GLY A 25 8.75 -23.19 13.06
CA GLY A 25 9.80 -23.07 12.03
C GLY A 25 9.69 -21.75 11.25
N GLY A 26 9.21 -20.68 11.89
CA GLY A 26 9.03 -19.36 11.29
C GLY A 26 7.71 -19.12 10.56
N LYS A 27 6.88 -20.16 10.39
CA LYS A 27 5.59 -20.02 9.69
C LYS A 27 4.58 -19.16 10.46
N TRP A 28 4.65 -19.16 11.78
CA TRP A 28 3.77 -18.35 12.62
C TRP A 28 3.93 -16.86 12.36
N TYR A 29 5.17 -16.42 12.13
CA TYR A 29 5.47 -15.02 11.83
C TYR A 29 4.65 -14.50 10.65
N TYR A 30 4.47 -15.31 9.59
CA TYR A 30 3.74 -14.89 8.39
C TYR A 30 2.23 -14.75 8.64
N ILE A 31 1.68 -15.65 9.47
CA ILE A 31 0.27 -15.55 9.91
C ILE A 31 0.11 -14.27 10.74
N GLU A 32 1.04 -14.00 11.65
CA GLU A 32 1.00 -12.80 12.48
C GLU A 32 1.13 -11.51 11.65
N MET A 33 2.05 -11.46 10.69
CA MET A 33 2.19 -10.32 9.77
C MET A 33 0.94 -10.11 8.91
N PHE A 34 0.28 -11.19 8.47
CA PHE A 34 -0.98 -11.09 7.73
C PHE A 34 -2.11 -10.51 8.61
N ILE A 35 -2.26 -11.03 9.83
CA ILE A 35 -3.26 -10.53 10.80
C ILE A 35 -2.99 -9.06 11.14
N LEU A 36 -1.73 -8.70 11.41
CA LEU A 36 -1.36 -7.31 11.67
C LEU A 36 -1.62 -6.41 10.46
N GLY A 37 -1.37 -6.87 9.24
CA GLY A 37 -1.76 -6.16 8.02
C GLY A 37 -3.26 -5.90 7.95
N LEU A 38 -4.10 -6.89 8.25
CA LEU A 38 -5.55 -6.69 8.31
C LEU A 38 -5.93 -5.65 9.38
N LEU A 39 -5.37 -5.76 10.58
CA LEU A 39 -5.73 -4.90 11.72
C LEU A 39 -5.21 -3.47 11.60
N LEU A 40 -4.01 -3.27 11.03
CA LEU A 40 -3.33 -1.97 11.01
C LEU A 40 -3.48 -1.23 9.68
N VAL A 41 -3.89 -1.92 8.61
CA VAL A 41 -4.08 -1.32 7.29
C VAL A 41 -5.52 -1.44 6.81
N ALA A 42 -6.03 -2.66 6.65
CA ALA A 42 -7.35 -2.86 6.05
C ALA A 42 -8.48 -2.33 6.93
N VAL A 43 -8.48 -2.68 8.22
CA VAL A 43 -9.53 -2.24 9.17
C VAL A 43 -9.59 -0.71 9.28
N PRO A 44 -8.49 0.03 9.51
CA PRO A 44 -8.53 1.50 9.52
C PRO A 44 -9.05 2.09 8.21
N TYR A 45 -8.56 1.59 7.07
CA TYR A 45 -8.99 2.07 5.76
C TYR A 45 -10.49 1.95 5.56
N PHE A 46 -11.04 0.74 5.67
CA PHE A 46 -12.46 0.50 5.46
C PHE A 46 -13.31 1.20 6.51
N SER A 47 -12.86 1.23 7.77
CA SER A 47 -13.60 1.94 8.84
C SER A 47 -13.76 3.42 8.51
N ILE A 48 -12.69 4.08 8.05
CA ILE A 48 -12.74 5.50 7.67
C ILE A 48 -13.50 5.72 6.36
N ASN A 49 -13.35 4.84 5.37
CA ASN A 49 -14.16 4.90 4.13
C ASN A 49 -15.67 4.87 4.44
N HIS A 50 -16.10 3.97 5.33
CA HIS A 50 -17.49 3.88 5.75
C HIS A 50 -17.93 5.07 6.61
N LEU A 51 -17.08 5.54 7.53
CA LEU A 51 -17.36 6.69 8.40
C LEU A 51 -17.56 7.97 7.60
N VAL A 52 -16.59 8.34 6.77
CA VAL A 52 -16.63 9.60 6.01
C VAL A 52 -17.79 9.59 5.02
N ALA A 53 -18.07 8.44 4.40
CA ALA A 53 -19.24 8.31 3.55
C ALA A 53 -20.58 8.39 4.29
N ALA A 54 -20.63 8.02 5.58
CA ALA A 54 -21.83 8.19 6.40
C ALA A 54 -22.04 9.66 6.81
N VAL A 55 -20.95 10.43 6.92
CA VAL A 55 -21.00 11.88 7.14
C VAL A 55 -21.44 12.62 5.87
N GLY A 56 -20.93 12.21 4.70
CA GLY A 56 -21.35 12.74 3.39
C GLY A 56 -21.00 14.22 3.18
N HIS A 57 -19.90 14.69 3.79
CA HIS A 57 -19.43 16.07 3.65
C HIS A 57 -18.12 16.13 2.88
N THR A 58 -18.03 17.07 1.95
CA THR A 58 -16.84 17.37 1.15
C THR A 58 -16.22 18.67 1.65
N PHE A 59 -14.95 18.63 2.07
CA PHE A 59 -14.23 19.82 2.49
C PHE A 59 -13.77 20.64 1.28
N TRP A 60 -13.38 19.96 0.20
CA TRP A 60 -12.83 20.58 -0.99
C TRP A 60 -12.86 19.64 -2.20
N GLY A 61 -12.76 20.21 -3.41
CA GLY A 61 -12.72 19.48 -4.68
C GLY A 61 -11.38 19.65 -5.38
N PRO A 62 -10.50 18.63 -5.40
CA PRO A 62 -9.20 18.70 -6.06
C PRO A 62 -9.26 18.45 -7.59
N GLU A 63 -10.45 18.52 -8.17
CA GLU A 63 -10.69 18.24 -9.57
C GLU A 63 -9.99 19.25 -10.50
N LEU A 64 -9.32 18.73 -11.53
CA LEU A 64 -8.75 19.49 -12.62
C LEU A 64 -9.58 19.28 -13.90
N PRO A 65 -9.60 20.25 -14.84
CA PRO A 65 -10.31 20.09 -16.11
C PRO A 65 -9.92 18.85 -16.91
N LEU A 66 -8.68 18.38 -16.76
CA LEU A 66 -8.18 17.19 -17.43
C LEU A 66 -8.82 15.90 -16.92
N ASP A 67 -9.27 15.85 -15.66
CA ASP A 67 -9.83 14.63 -15.05
C ASP A 67 -11.11 14.17 -15.74
N ARG A 68 -11.94 15.11 -16.18
CA ARG A 68 -13.17 14.81 -16.94
C ARG A 68 -12.91 14.33 -18.37
N LEU A 69 -11.71 14.56 -18.91
CA LEU A 69 -11.31 14.09 -20.25
C LEU A 69 -10.78 12.65 -20.22
N ILE A 70 -10.41 12.13 -19.04
CA ILE A 70 -9.93 10.75 -18.91
C ILE A 70 -11.13 9.80 -19.10
N PRO A 71 -11.12 8.88 -20.08
CA PRO A 71 -12.25 7.99 -20.32
C PRO A 71 -12.34 6.89 -19.26
N VAL A 72 -13.56 6.39 -19.06
CA VAL A 72 -13.78 5.17 -18.27
C VAL A 72 -13.31 3.96 -19.07
N LEU A 73 -12.40 3.17 -18.51
CA LEU A 73 -11.91 1.93 -19.12
C LEU A 73 -12.23 0.73 -18.20
N PRO A 74 -13.33 -0.01 -18.43
CA PRO A 74 -13.80 -1.03 -17.48
C PRO A 74 -12.78 -2.11 -17.15
N TRP A 75 -11.99 -2.55 -18.14
CA TRP A 75 -10.98 -3.59 -17.95
C TRP A 75 -9.83 -3.17 -17.02
N MET A 76 -9.64 -1.86 -16.79
CA MET A 76 -8.63 -1.33 -15.86
C MET A 76 -8.97 -1.65 -14.39
N VAL A 77 -10.18 -2.17 -14.11
CA VAL A 77 -10.50 -2.77 -12.81
C VAL A 77 -9.55 -3.93 -12.46
N ILE A 78 -8.97 -4.61 -13.45
CA ILE A 78 -8.06 -5.74 -13.21
C ILE A 78 -6.73 -5.25 -12.62
N PRO A 79 -5.98 -4.32 -13.24
CA PRO A 79 -4.84 -3.67 -12.59
C PRO A 79 -5.19 -2.98 -11.27
N TYR A 80 -6.38 -2.39 -11.13
CA TYR A 80 -6.79 -1.83 -9.84
C TYR A 80 -6.87 -2.92 -8.76
N ALA A 81 -7.52 -4.03 -9.07
CA ALA A 81 -7.69 -5.15 -8.15
C ALA A 81 -6.37 -5.88 -7.84
N SER A 82 -5.30 -5.69 -8.64
CA SER A 82 -3.98 -6.25 -8.33
C SER A 82 -3.45 -5.75 -6.97
N LEU A 83 -3.94 -4.61 -6.48
CA LEU A 83 -3.65 -4.10 -5.14
C LEU A 83 -3.94 -5.12 -4.04
N TYR A 84 -4.99 -5.93 -4.17
CA TYR A 84 -5.34 -6.98 -3.19
C TYR A 84 -4.32 -8.12 -3.16
N ILE A 85 -3.59 -8.34 -4.26
CA ILE A 85 -2.48 -9.30 -4.36
C ILE A 85 -1.18 -8.65 -3.91
N LEU A 86 -0.95 -7.39 -4.28
CA LEU A 86 0.27 -6.63 -3.94
C LEU A 86 0.43 -6.46 -2.43
N ASN A 87 -0.65 -6.26 -1.67
CA ASN A 87 -0.60 -6.12 -0.21
C ASN A 87 -0.01 -7.33 0.55
N PRO A 88 -0.47 -8.58 0.32
CA PRO A 88 0.13 -9.76 0.95
C PRO A 88 1.42 -10.25 0.27
N LEU A 89 1.74 -9.79 -0.95
CA LEU A 89 2.90 -10.25 -1.71
C LEU A 89 4.24 -10.15 -0.94
N PRO A 90 4.52 -9.08 -0.16
CA PRO A 90 5.72 -9.03 0.66
C PRO A 90 5.87 -10.16 1.68
N ILE A 91 4.77 -10.63 2.26
CA ILE A 91 4.78 -11.69 3.26
C ILE A 91 5.34 -12.99 2.67
N ILE A 92 5.10 -13.25 1.38
CA ILE A 92 5.55 -14.48 0.72
C ILE A 92 6.89 -14.35 0.00
N SER A 93 7.36 -13.12 -0.26
CA SER A 93 8.53 -12.84 -1.13
C SER A 93 9.74 -12.26 -0.41
N HIS A 94 9.60 -11.80 0.84
CA HIS A 94 10.73 -11.31 1.63
C HIS A 94 11.81 -12.40 1.84
N PRO A 95 13.09 -12.00 2.06
CA PRO A 95 14.16 -12.95 2.38
C PRO A 95 13.89 -13.69 3.70
N ARG A 96 14.18 -15.00 3.75
CA ARG A 96 13.80 -15.88 4.87
C ARG A 96 14.79 -15.91 6.04
N ASN A 97 15.53 -14.82 6.25
CA ASN A 97 16.43 -14.59 7.39
C ASN A 97 15.90 -13.48 8.31
N ASP A 98 16.56 -13.21 9.44
CA ASP A 98 16.04 -12.21 10.38
C ASP A 98 16.12 -10.79 9.79
N ARG A 99 17.10 -10.50 8.94
CA ARG A 99 17.10 -9.24 8.17
C ARG A 99 15.84 -9.06 7.34
N GLY A 100 15.48 -10.04 6.51
CA GLY A 100 14.30 -9.97 5.66
C GLY A 100 13.00 -9.92 6.47
N ARG A 101 12.92 -10.64 7.59
CA ARG A 101 11.79 -10.54 8.53
C ARG A 101 11.67 -9.13 9.12
N MET A 102 12.78 -8.52 9.52
CA MET A 102 12.80 -7.17 10.06
C MET A 102 12.46 -6.12 9.00
N GLU A 103 12.93 -6.29 7.76
CA GLU A 103 12.53 -5.44 6.64
C GLU A 103 11.03 -5.53 6.34
N LEU A 104 10.45 -6.74 6.40
CA LEU A 104 9.00 -6.93 6.29
C LEU A 104 8.25 -6.23 7.43
N LEU A 105 8.76 -6.29 8.65
CA LEU A 105 8.20 -5.60 9.83
C LEU A 105 8.22 -4.08 9.67
N LEU A 106 9.38 -3.53 9.27
CA LEU A 106 9.51 -2.10 8.98
C LEU A 106 8.62 -1.67 7.81
N THR A 107 8.46 -2.52 6.79
CA THR A 107 7.53 -2.27 5.68
C THR A 107 6.09 -2.19 6.19
N LEU A 108 5.66 -3.15 7.02
CA LEU A 108 4.32 -3.14 7.63
C LEU A 108 4.12 -1.89 8.50
N GLN A 109 5.10 -1.53 9.33
CA GLN A 109 5.07 -0.30 10.12
C GLN A 109 4.96 0.94 9.22
N GLY A 110 5.74 1.00 8.15
CA GLY A 110 5.70 2.08 7.16
C GLY A 110 4.33 2.24 6.53
N ILE A 111 3.76 1.17 5.96
CA ILE A 111 2.44 1.25 5.33
C ILE A 111 1.31 1.48 6.34
N SER A 112 1.44 1.00 7.58
CA SER A 112 0.43 1.22 8.63
C SER A 112 0.44 2.68 9.10
N THR A 113 1.61 3.25 9.35
CA THR A 113 1.73 4.68 9.71
C THR A 113 1.28 5.59 8.58
N LEU A 114 1.57 5.21 7.33
CA LEU A 114 1.05 5.86 6.13
C LEU A 114 -0.49 5.81 6.09
N THR A 115 -1.10 4.64 6.34
CA THR A 115 -2.57 4.51 6.42
C THR A 115 -3.17 5.43 7.46
N ILE A 116 -2.64 5.44 8.68
CA ILE A 116 -3.15 6.30 9.75
C ILE A 116 -3.03 7.79 9.38
N MET A 117 -1.92 8.19 8.75
CA MET A 117 -1.76 9.55 8.23
C MET A 117 -2.80 9.88 7.14
N SER A 118 -3.01 9.00 6.17
CA SER A 118 -4.04 9.21 5.14
C SER A 118 -5.44 9.25 5.74
N CYS A 119 -5.75 8.39 6.71
CA CYS A 119 -7.01 8.41 7.45
C CYS A 119 -7.25 9.77 8.12
N PHE A 120 -6.21 10.40 8.68
CA PHE A 120 -6.31 11.77 9.19
C PHE A 120 -6.76 12.74 8.08
N PHE A 121 -6.14 12.70 6.90
CA PHE A 121 -6.55 13.55 5.78
C PHE A 121 -7.99 13.26 5.32
N PHE A 122 -8.39 11.99 5.24
CA PHE A 122 -9.75 11.61 4.84
C PHE A 122 -10.83 12.10 5.81
N ILE A 123 -10.51 12.20 7.11
CA ILE A 123 -11.46 12.68 8.12
C ILE A 123 -11.56 14.21 8.10
N PHE A 124 -10.42 14.91 8.06
CA PHE A 124 -10.38 16.37 8.25
C PHE A 124 -10.46 17.16 6.94
N PHE A 125 -10.07 16.53 5.81
CA PHE A 125 -10.05 17.14 4.48
C PHE A 125 -10.69 16.21 3.43
N PRO A 126 -11.91 15.66 3.68
CA PRO A 126 -12.55 14.74 2.75
C PRO A 126 -12.74 15.38 1.37
N ALA A 127 -12.36 14.63 0.35
CA ALA A 127 -12.55 14.98 -1.05
C ALA A 127 -13.42 13.89 -1.69
N GLU A 128 -14.54 14.31 -2.28
CA GLU A 128 -15.46 13.43 -2.99
C GLU A 128 -15.08 13.33 -4.47
N ILE A 129 -15.16 12.12 -5.03
CA ILE A 129 -15.07 11.91 -6.48
C ILE A 129 -16.41 12.18 -7.15
N ASP A 130 -16.57 13.41 -7.66
CA ASP A 130 -17.75 13.88 -8.39
C ASP A 130 -17.60 13.74 -9.92
N MET A 131 -17.10 12.56 -10.34
CA MET A 131 -16.99 12.16 -11.75
C MET A 131 -17.56 10.77 -12.02
N ARG A 132 -18.17 10.14 -11.01
CA ARG A 132 -18.74 8.80 -11.14
C ARG A 132 -20.03 8.78 -11.97
N ASP A 133 -20.62 9.94 -12.22
CA ASP A 133 -21.68 10.15 -13.21
C ASP A 133 -21.23 9.83 -14.64
N GLN A 134 -19.92 9.94 -14.93
CA GLN A 134 -19.36 9.58 -16.24
C GLN A 134 -19.26 8.06 -16.46
N ILE A 135 -19.57 7.23 -15.46
CA ILE A 135 -19.55 5.76 -15.58
C ILE A 135 -20.82 5.32 -16.31
N PRO A 136 -20.71 4.74 -17.51
CA PRO A 136 -21.87 4.28 -18.26
C PRO A 136 -22.71 3.24 -17.50
N SER A 137 -24.04 3.37 -17.55
CA SER A 137 -24.96 2.50 -16.80
C SER A 137 -24.90 1.05 -17.27
N ASP A 138 -24.63 0.80 -18.55
CA ASP A 138 -24.47 -0.54 -19.12
C ASP A 138 -23.31 -1.31 -18.47
N ILE A 139 -22.23 -0.64 -18.06
CA ILE A 139 -21.13 -1.25 -17.29
C ILE A 139 -21.60 -1.68 -15.91
N MET A 140 -22.44 -0.86 -15.25
CA MET A 140 -22.93 -1.12 -13.89
C MET A 140 -24.08 -2.15 -13.85
N GLU A 141 -24.80 -2.32 -14.96
CA GLU A 141 -25.94 -3.23 -15.10
C GLU A 141 -25.57 -4.57 -15.77
N SER A 142 -24.43 -4.64 -16.47
CA SER A 142 -23.94 -5.87 -17.10
C SER A 142 -23.52 -6.95 -16.10
N SER A 143 -23.59 -8.21 -16.52
CA SER A 143 -23.38 -9.41 -15.69
C SER A 143 -22.05 -10.14 -15.93
N GLY A 144 -21.05 -9.50 -16.55
CA GLY A 144 -19.73 -10.10 -16.78
C GLY A 144 -18.76 -10.02 -15.59
N PHE A 145 -17.65 -10.78 -15.63
CA PHE A 145 -16.59 -10.72 -14.61
C PHE A 145 -16.03 -9.30 -14.41
N ILE A 146 -15.75 -8.59 -15.52
CA ILE A 146 -15.27 -7.20 -15.48
C ILE A 146 -16.33 -6.29 -14.83
N ALA A 147 -17.57 -6.34 -15.29
CA ALA A 147 -18.68 -5.53 -14.75
C ALA A 147 -18.91 -5.79 -13.26
N SER A 148 -18.95 -7.07 -12.85
CA SER A 148 -19.15 -7.49 -11.46
C SER A 148 -18.00 -7.02 -10.56
N THR A 149 -16.76 -7.10 -11.04
CA THR A 149 -15.57 -6.62 -10.31
C THR A 149 -15.60 -5.09 -10.21
N PHE A 150 -15.95 -4.40 -11.30
CA PHE A 150 -16.05 -2.94 -11.36
C PHE A 150 -17.12 -2.42 -10.39
N LYS A 151 -18.29 -3.05 -10.35
CA LYS A 151 -19.35 -2.75 -9.40
C LYS A 151 -18.92 -3.03 -7.96
N SER A 152 -18.30 -4.18 -7.69
CA SER A 152 -17.82 -4.55 -6.36
C SER A 152 -16.78 -3.55 -5.85
N LEU A 153 -15.88 -3.10 -6.73
CA LEU A 153 -14.91 -2.06 -6.44
C LEU A 153 -15.60 -0.77 -6.00
N HIS A 154 -16.59 -0.27 -6.76
CA HIS A 154 -17.29 0.98 -6.44
C HIS A 154 -18.19 0.90 -5.20
N LEU A 155 -18.63 -0.30 -4.84
CA LEU A 155 -19.37 -0.56 -3.60
C LEU A 155 -18.47 -0.61 -2.37
N ALA A 156 -17.31 -1.27 -2.50
CA ALA A 156 -16.35 -1.43 -1.41
C ALA A 156 -15.57 -0.13 -1.15
N ASP A 157 -15.27 0.63 -2.21
CA ASP A 157 -14.47 1.84 -2.15
C ASP A 157 -15.33 3.05 -2.51
N LYS A 158 -15.93 3.65 -1.48
CA LYS A 158 -16.83 4.80 -1.61
C LYS A 158 -16.07 6.08 -2.02
N PRO A 159 -16.72 7.07 -2.65
CA PRO A 159 -16.01 8.18 -3.31
C PRO A 159 -15.39 9.23 -2.38
N TRP A 160 -15.38 9.04 -1.05
CA TRP A 160 -15.17 10.13 -0.08
C TRP A 160 -13.76 10.24 0.50
N ASN A 161 -12.94 9.19 0.37
CA ASN A 161 -11.57 9.12 0.87
C ASN A 161 -10.55 9.22 -0.28
N ALA A 162 -10.80 10.15 -1.21
CA ALA A 162 -9.99 10.29 -2.41
C ALA A 162 -8.59 10.85 -2.16
N TRP A 163 -8.47 11.90 -1.34
CA TRP A 163 -7.22 12.65 -1.23
C TRP A 163 -6.53 12.54 0.13
N PRO A 164 -5.19 12.33 0.15
CA PRO A 164 -4.32 11.92 -0.96
C PRO A 164 -4.52 10.44 -1.31
N SER A 165 -4.13 10.00 -2.52
CA SER A 165 -4.37 8.60 -2.91
C SER A 165 -3.54 7.62 -2.07
N LEU A 166 -4.23 6.91 -1.17
CA LEU A 166 -3.62 5.87 -0.34
C LEU A 166 -3.19 4.68 -1.19
N HIS A 167 -4.00 4.29 -2.19
CA HIS A 167 -3.70 3.20 -3.12
C HIS A 167 -2.33 3.40 -3.80
N ILE A 168 -2.04 4.61 -4.25
CA ILE A 168 -0.76 4.95 -4.90
C ILE A 168 0.39 4.99 -3.89
N SER A 169 0.21 5.71 -2.79
CA SER A 169 1.28 5.87 -1.81
C SER A 169 1.71 4.53 -1.19
N GLN A 170 0.76 3.68 -0.82
CA GLN A 170 1.04 2.34 -0.29
C GLN A 170 1.62 1.40 -1.33
N SER A 171 0.97 1.28 -2.50
CA SER A 171 1.46 0.37 -3.55
C SER A 171 2.88 0.71 -3.98
N LEU A 172 3.23 2.00 -4.05
CA LEU A 172 4.59 2.42 -4.36
C LEU A 172 5.60 1.96 -3.30
N VAL A 173 5.29 2.13 -2.01
CA VAL A 173 6.16 1.65 -0.91
C VAL A 173 6.37 0.14 -1.00
N LEU A 174 5.31 -0.63 -1.27
CA LEU A 174 5.37 -2.08 -1.43
C LEU A 174 6.22 -2.49 -2.64
N VAL A 175 6.00 -1.86 -3.80
CA VAL A 175 6.76 -2.11 -5.04
C VAL A 175 8.24 -1.77 -4.87
N MET A 176 8.56 -0.72 -4.12
CA MET A 176 9.95 -0.34 -3.83
C MET A 176 10.62 -1.36 -2.89
N ALA A 177 9.92 -1.85 -1.86
CA ALA A 177 10.42 -2.91 -0.98
C ALA A 177 10.66 -4.22 -1.76
N LEU A 178 9.69 -4.63 -2.58
CA LEU A 178 9.81 -5.81 -3.46
C LEU A 178 10.95 -5.66 -4.47
N THR A 179 11.07 -4.49 -5.09
CA THR A 179 12.16 -4.16 -6.03
C THR A 179 13.53 -4.33 -5.37
N ARG A 180 13.66 -3.86 -4.12
CA ARG A 180 14.88 -4.01 -3.34
C ARG A 180 15.21 -5.49 -3.12
N TRP A 181 14.27 -6.30 -2.68
CA TRP A 181 14.50 -7.74 -2.44
C TRP A 181 14.83 -8.47 -3.73
N LEU A 182 14.11 -8.18 -4.84
CA LEU A 182 14.40 -8.77 -6.15
C LEU A 182 15.82 -8.46 -6.62
N LYS A 183 16.29 -7.23 -6.40
CA LYS A 183 17.63 -6.78 -6.82
C LYS A 183 18.76 -7.21 -5.89
N ARG A 184 18.50 -7.37 -4.59
CA ARG A 184 19.53 -7.72 -3.60
C ARG A 184 19.61 -9.21 -3.33
N ASP A 185 18.47 -9.83 -3.06
CA ASP A 185 18.40 -11.19 -2.51
C ASP A 185 18.10 -12.24 -3.58
N TRP A 186 17.48 -11.81 -4.68
CA TRP A 186 17.04 -12.69 -5.77
C TRP A 186 17.71 -12.35 -7.12
N SER A 187 18.78 -11.55 -7.14
CA SER A 187 19.41 -11.04 -8.38
C SER A 187 19.88 -12.14 -9.33
N GLU A 188 20.39 -13.23 -8.77
CA GLU A 188 20.96 -14.36 -9.51
C GLU A 188 19.91 -15.31 -10.10
N LEU A 189 18.63 -15.13 -9.74
CA LEU A 189 17.56 -15.98 -10.25
C LEU A 189 17.11 -15.49 -11.64
N TRP A 190 17.02 -16.44 -12.58
CA TRP A 190 16.64 -16.16 -13.97
C TRP A 190 15.31 -15.40 -14.12
N TRP A 191 14.39 -15.61 -13.17
CA TRP A 191 13.06 -14.99 -13.16
C TRP A 191 13.04 -13.59 -12.53
N SER A 192 14.12 -13.13 -11.88
CA SER A 192 14.13 -11.85 -11.15
C SER A 192 13.94 -10.63 -12.07
N LYS A 193 14.63 -10.58 -13.22
CA LYS A 193 14.46 -9.48 -14.20
C LYS A 193 13.05 -9.44 -14.83
N PRO A 194 12.47 -10.57 -15.28
CA PRO A 194 11.06 -10.61 -15.67
C PRO A 194 10.12 -10.18 -14.56
N ALA A 195 10.29 -10.68 -13.34
CA ALA A 195 9.44 -10.35 -12.19
C ALA A 195 9.48 -8.85 -11.86
N LEU A 196 10.66 -8.23 -11.90
CA LEU A 196 10.81 -6.79 -11.72
C LEU A 196 10.07 -6.01 -12.82
N SER A 197 10.16 -6.45 -14.07
CA SER A 197 9.47 -5.80 -15.19
C SER A 197 7.96 -5.89 -15.03
N VAL A 198 7.44 -7.09 -14.71
CA VAL A 198 6.01 -7.32 -14.44
C VAL A 198 5.53 -6.45 -13.27
N LEU A 199 6.30 -6.38 -12.18
CA LEU A 199 5.96 -5.58 -11.00
C LEU A 199 5.78 -4.10 -11.34
N TRP A 200 6.71 -3.50 -12.10
CA TRP A 200 6.63 -2.09 -12.46
C TRP A 200 5.58 -1.79 -13.54
N ILE A 201 5.37 -2.73 -14.48
CA ILE A 201 4.27 -2.62 -15.46
C ILE A 201 2.93 -2.66 -14.75
N ASP A 202 2.73 -3.63 -13.85
CA ASP A 202 1.50 -3.77 -13.05
C ASP A 202 1.23 -2.52 -12.22
N TRP A 203 2.24 -2.02 -11.49
CA TRP A 203 2.09 -0.80 -10.71
C TRP A 203 1.78 0.43 -11.57
N THR A 204 2.37 0.55 -12.77
CA THR A 204 2.05 1.63 -13.69
C THR A 204 0.61 1.54 -14.17
N LEU A 205 0.13 0.33 -14.49
CA LEU A 205 -1.26 0.09 -14.85
C LEU A 205 -2.21 0.36 -13.67
N LEU A 206 -1.83 0.03 -12.45
CA LEU A 206 -2.56 0.37 -11.22
C LEU A 206 -2.64 1.91 -11.05
N ALA A 207 -1.55 2.63 -11.30
CA ALA A 207 -1.55 4.09 -11.21
C ALA A 207 -2.43 4.77 -12.25
N ILE A 208 -2.53 4.19 -13.46
CA ILE A 208 -3.47 4.66 -14.49
C ILE A 208 -4.90 4.21 -14.15
N SER A 209 -5.06 3.02 -13.56
CA SER A 209 -6.37 2.43 -13.31
C SER A 209 -7.20 3.31 -12.40
N ILE A 210 -6.61 3.88 -11.34
CA ILE A 210 -7.34 4.75 -10.40
C ILE A 210 -8.04 5.93 -11.08
N LEU A 211 -7.49 6.44 -12.20
CA LEU A 211 -8.07 7.54 -12.97
C LEU A 211 -9.17 7.02 -13.91
N THR A 212 -8.86 5.95 -14.64
CA THR A 212 -9.76 5.35 -15.65
C THR A 212 -10.91 4.54 -15.05
N THR A 213 -10.86 4.23 -13.76
CA THR A 213 -11.98 3.69 -12.98
C THR A 213 -12.75 4.76 -12.21
N LYS A 214 -12.40 6.05 -12.36
CA LYS A 214 -13.05 7.17 -11.65
C LYS A 214 -13.03 6.99 -10.13
N GLN A 215 -11.88 6.55 -9.62
CA GLN A 215 -11.60 6.41 -8.20
C GLN A 215 -10.80 7.57 -7.62
N HIS A 216 -10.02 8.26 -8.45
CA HIS A 216 -9.16 9.36 -8.03
C HIS A 216 -9.02 10.42 -9.12
N TYR A 217 -8.75 11.65 -8.69
CA TYR A 217 -8.29 12.73 -9.55
C TYR A 217 -6.76 12.66 -9.78
N LEU A 218 -6.27 13.34 -10.81
CA LEU A 218 -4.84 13.50 -11.10
C LEU A 218 -4.09 14.14 -9.93
N TRP A 219 -4.73 15.06 -9.22
CA TRP A 219 -4.16 15.67 -8.03
C TRP A 219 -3.91 14.64 -6.92
N ASP A 220 -4.85 13.70 -6.72
CA ASP A 220 -4.73 12.62 -5.74
C ASP A 220 -3.60 11.66 -6.11
N LEU A 221 -3.47 11.34 -7.40
CA LEU A 221 -2.35 10.56 -7.93
C LEU A 221 -1.01 11.27 -7.64
N GLY A 222 -0.87 12.54 -8.02
CA GLY A 222 0.36 13.31 -7.84
C GLY A 222 0.77 13.44 -6.37
N THR A 223 -0.17 13.79 -5.50
CA THR A 223 0.09 13.90 -4.05
C THR A 223 0.31 12.53 -3.40
N GLY A 224 -0.38 11.48 -3.85
CA GLY A 224 -0.13 10.09 -3.44
C GLY A 224 1.28 9.62 -3.82
N LEU A 225 1.78 9.96 -5.01
CA LEU A 225 3.16 9.68 -5.41
C LEU A 225 4.17 10.36 -4.51
N LEU A 226 3.99 11.66 -4.24
CA LEU A 226 4.87 12.42 -3.34
C LEU A 226 4.89 11.82 -1.93
N MET A 227 3.72 11.45 -1.41
CA MET A 227 3.60 10.83 -0.10
C MET A 227 4.26 9.45 -0.07
N GLY A 228 4.07 8.62 -1.09
CA GLY A 228 4.73 7.31 -1.21
C GLY A 228 6.24 7.43 -1.31
N LEU A 229 6.77 8.39 -2.07
CA LEU A 229 8.21 8.66 -2.17
C LEU A 229 8.79 9.14 -0.84
N PHE A 230 8.08 10.00 -0.12
CA PHE A 230 8.48 10.47 1.19
C PHE A 230 8.53 9.32 2.22
N TRP A 231 7.50 8.46 2.25
CA TRP A 231 7.50 7.27 3.13
C TRP A 231 8.59 6.27 2.75
N TRP A 232 8.82 6.07 1.45
CA TRP A 232 9.92 5.24 0.98
C TRP A 232 11.27 5.79 1.43
N TRP A 233 11.50 7.10 1.31
CA TRP A 233 12.74 7.73 1.78
C TRP A 233 13.01 7.47 3.28
N MET A 234 11.97 7.51 4.10
CA MET A 234 12.05 7.16 5.52
C MET A 234 12.32 5.67 5.75
N LEU A 235 11.61 4.79 5.03
CA LEU A 235 11.76 3.33 5.13
C LEU A 235 13.14 2.86 4.65
N GLU A 236 13.64 3.44 3.55
CA GLU A 236 14.95 3.14 2.98
C GLU A 236 16.06 3.44 3.98
N ALA A 237 15.91 4.46 4.83
CA ALA A 237 16.85 4.74 5.89
C ALA A 237 16.91 3.63 6.95
N GLY A 238 15.75 3.08 7.34
CA GLY A 238 15.66 1.89 8.18
C GLY A 238 16.34 0.68 7.52
N PHE A 239 16.09 0.44 6.24
CA PHE A 239 16.74 -0.64 5.49
C PHE A 239 18.26 -0.47 5.39
N LYS A 240 18.75 0.75 5.12
CA LYS A 240 20.19 1.06 5.11
C LYS A 240 20.84 0.85 6.47
N ARG A 241 20.12 1.13 7.57
CA ARG A 241 20.60 0.79 8.91
C ARG A 241 20.73 -0.72 9.08
N LEU A 242 19.71 -1.49 8.70
CA LEU A 242 19.78 -2.96 8.73
C LEU A 242 20.90 -3.50 7.83
N ASP A 243 21.25 -2.79 6.76
CA ASP A 243 22.37 -3.15 5.89
C ASP A 243 23.72 -3.14 6.60
N SER A 244 23.87 -2.26 7.60
CA SER A 244 25.08 -2.11 8.40
C SER A 244 25.16 -3.06 9.60
N MET A 245 24.11 -3.84 9.86
CA MET A 245 24.01 -4.74 11.00
C MET A 245 24.24 -6.21 10.59
N THR A 246 24.80 -6.98 11.50
CA THR A 246 24.89 -8.44 11.42
C THR A 246 23.54 -9.09 11.75
N GLU A 247 23.35 -10.36 11.35
CA GLU A 247 22.13 -11.11 11.70
C GLU A 247 21.95 -11.24 13.22
N ASP A 248 23.03 -11.39 13.99
CA ASP A 248 22.97 -11.46 15.45
C ASP A 248 22.50 -10.14 16.08
N GLU A 249 22.99 -9.00 15.57
CA GLU A 249 22.53 -7.68 16.01
C GLU A 249 21.05 -7.45 15.66
N ILE A 250 20.60 -7.87 14.47
CA ILE A 250 19.19 -7.76 14.06
C ILE A 250 18.31 -8.68 14.91
N SER A 251 18.75 -9.90 15.17
CA SER A 251 18.09 -10.86 16.06
C SER A 251 17.88 -10.26 17.46
N ALA A 252 18.87 -9.50 17.95
CA ALA A 252 18.89 -8.81 19.23
C ALA A 252 18.27 -7.40 19.22
N GLU A 253 17.65 -6.94 18.13
CA GLU A 253 17.17 -5.55 17.97
C GLU A 253 16.27 -5.08 19.14
N PHE A 254 15.42 -5.96 19.66
CA PHE A 254 14.52 -5.64 20.78
C PHE A 254 15.11 -5.89 22.18
N THR A 255 16.31 -6.46 22.28
CA THR A 255 16.99 -6.73 23.55
C THR A 255 18.07 -5.70 23.89
N ILE A 256 18.49 -4.89 22.94
CA ILE A 256 19.58 -3.90 23.10
C ILE A 256 19.14 -2.65 23.90
N ASP A 257 17.83 -2.43 24.09
CA ASP A 257 17.30 -1.26 24.81
C ASP A 257 16.88 -1.54 26.29
N VAL A 258 17.62 -2.39 27.02
CA VAL A 258 17.49 -2.58 28.48
C VAL A 258 18.57 -1.82 29.23
#